data_AF-A0A1I6T5T9-F1
#
_entry.id   AF-A0A1I6T5T9-F1
#
_cell.length_a   1.000
_cell.length_b   1.000
_cell.length_c   1.000
_cell.angle_alpha   90.00
_cell.angle_beta   90.00
_cell.angle_gamma   90.00
#
_symmetry.space_group_name_H-M   'P 1'
#
loop_
_entity.id
_entity.type
_entity.pdbx_description
1 polymer ?
#
loop_
_entity_poly.entity_id
_entity_poly.type
_entity_poly.pdbx_seq_one_letter_code
_entity_poly.pdbx_strand_id
1 'polypeptide(L)'
;MEIEINDDEIDVREIISKMKKELNKHNITEKLHEVSLSKVENNYTPESTLDLRALHEKVDILNRSWNTNPEFNITSHRKYLGPIIVKGKKLIRKLLRWYINPYASGQNEFNANLTRTVNELFSQYMTVCKQFELNEANYSSIQAELENKNEQIRLLKAQVYELSEKYKNDQREDQAGIANANALYREMDDKLTAVKEELTEIKGTLYNKLSHIEQLNQSHLDAELITLKQTTRVANERLRRIERKLRSVQTDDYGHNELVTAKDQYKEESQSTGLDFDYYLFEEYFRGSREEIIERQKQYLPYFSQASNVLDLGCGRGEFTELMWQQNINVVSIDIDDDMVEYCRERGFNIKKADLISYLQSLEDNSVEGIFLGQVIEHMKPEDIINMVKLAYKKLKPNCWLIAETPNPRSLSIFAQSFYLDLTHNKPIHPFTAQFIWESEGFREVEVNYFSPNNPIVQLPSLSIPTMDPEALTRFNTGLQHWNEVVFGNQDYFVAGKK
;
A
#
# COMPACT_ATOMS: atom_id res chain seq x y z
N MET A 1 -58.57 2.02 42.20
CA MET A 1 -58.86 1.37 43.48
C MET A 1 -57.80 1.87 44.42
N GLU A 2 -58.18 2.80 45.30
CA GLU A 2 -57.31 3.29 46.37
C GLU A 2 -56.86 2.10 47.22
N ILE A 3 -55.57 2.05 47.54
CA ILE A 3 -55.09 1.25 48.66
C ILE A 3 -54.33 2.25 49.54
N GLU A 4 -54.99 2.62 50.63
CA GLU A 4 -54.40 3.25 51.80
C GLU A 4 -53.19 2.43 52.26
N ILE A 5 -52.09 3.12 52.52
CA ILE A 5 -50.95 2.54 53.24
C ILE A 5 -51.32 2.59 54.72
N ASN A 6 -51.64 1.43 55.28
CA ASN A 6 -51.71 1.26 56.72
C ASN A 6 -50.30 0.94 57.23
N ASP A 7 -49.73 1.84 58.03
CA ASP A 7 -48.55 1.61 58.84
C ASP A 7 -48.92 0.62 59.95
N ASP A 8 -48.45 -0.62 59.87
CA ASP A 8 -48.14 -1.44 61.05
C ASP A 8 -47.25 -2.65 60.68
N GLU A 9 -46.17 -2.81 61.45
CA GLU A 9 -45.18 -3.89 61.50
C GLU A 9 -44.26 -4.12 60.27
N ILE A 10 -43.25 -3.26 60.15
CA ILE A 10 -42.02 -3.62 59.42
C ILE A 10 -41.21 -4.60 60.29
N ASP A 11 -41.22 -5.89 59.92
CA ASP A 11 -40.37 -6.91 60.55
C ASP A 11 -38.90 -6.67 60.17
N VAL A 12 -38.18 -6.03 61.09
CA VAL A 12 -36.75 -5.71 61.02
C VAL A 12 -35.89 -6.96 60.73
N ARG A 13 -36.35 -8.17 61.09
CA ARG A 13 -35.61 -9.40 60.81
C ARG A 13 -35.66 -9.78 59.32
N GLU A 14 -36.74 -9.45 58.62
CA GLU A 14 -36.86 -9.72 57.18
C GLU A 14 -35.98 -8.77 56.35
N ILE A 15 -35.88 -7.50 56.76
CA ILE A 15 -35.03 -6.49 56.10
C ILE A 15 -33.54 -6.80 56.32
N ILE A 16 -33.14 -7.20 57.53
CA ILE A 16 -31.75 -7.59 57.83
C ILE A 16 -31.35 -8.88 57.09
N SER A 17 -32.29 -9.81 56.90
CA SER A 17 -32.10 -11.01 56.08
C SER A 17 -31.89 -10.68 54.60
N LYS A 18 -32.70 -9.76 54.04
CA LYS A 18 -32.55 -9.26 52.65
C LYS A 18 -31.23 -8.48 52.46
N MET A 19 -30.83 -7.65 53.42
CA MET A 19 -29.55 -6.94 53.40
C MET A 19 -28.34 -7.88 53.47
N LYS A 20 -28.35 -8.90 54.35
CA LYS A 20 -27.27 -9.89 54.42
C LYS A 20 -27.15 -10.72 53.13
N LYS A 21 -28.26 -10.99 52.46
CA LYS A 21 -28.30 -11.73 51.18
C LYS A 21 -27.76 -10.89 50.01
N GLU A 22 -28.00 -9.58 50.00
CA GLU A 22 -27.43 -8.64 49.03
C GLU A 22 -25.95 -8.31 49.31
N LEU A 23 -25.55 -8.22 50.59
CA LEU A 23 -24.14 -8.05 50.99
C LEU A 23 -23.26 -9.25 50.62
N ASN A 24 -23.76 -10.49 50.69
CA ASN A 24 -23.02 -11.68 50.24
C ASN A 24 -23.01 -11.86 48.72
N LYS A 25 -23.94 -11.20 47.99
CA LYS A 25 -23.97 -11.20 46.51
C LYS A 25 -22.92 -10.26 45.92
N HIS A 26 -22.65 -9.17 46.63
CA HIS A 26 -21.64 -8.20 46.29
C HIS A 26 -20.42 -8.37 47.19
N ASN A 27 -19.60 -9.39 46.87
CA ASN A 27 -18.24 -9.61 47.41
C ASN A 27 -17.32 -8.40 47.10
N ILE A 28 -17.61 -7.25 47.71
CA ILE A 28 -16.95 -5.96 47.48
C ILE A 28 -15.56 -5.92 48.11
N THR A 29 -15.23 -6.87 48.98
CA THR A 29 -13.92 -6.96 49.64
C THR A 29 -12.81 -7.57 48.77
N GLU A 30 -13.10 -8.17 47.60
CA GLU A 30 -12.06 -8.81 46.75
C GLU A 30 -11.76 -8.10 45.43
N LYS A 31 -12.53 -7.09 45.01
CA LYS A 31 -12.29 -6.36 43.75
C LYS A 31 -11.60 -4.99 43.91
N LEU A 32 -10.98 -4.76 45.06
CA LEU A 32 -10.27 -3.52 45.39
C LEU A 32 -8.74 -3.67 45.41
N HIS A 33 -8.19 -4.72 44.80
CA HIS A 33 -6.75 -4.83 44.61
C HIS A 33 -6.25 -3.86 43.51
N GLU A 34 -5.44 -2.91 43.96
CA GLU A 34 -4.40 -2.16 43.24
C GLU A 34 -4.62 -1.94 41.73
N VAL A 35 -4.98 -0.71 41.36
CA VAL A 35 -4.64 -0.20 40.02
C VAL A 35 -3.15 0.09 40.01
N SER A 36 -2.35 -0.97 39.96
CA SER A 36 -0.96 -0.87 39.53
C SER A 36 -1.01 -0.90 38.00
N LEU A 37 -0.62 0.22 37.38
CA LEU A 37 -0.25 0.19 35.97
C LEU A 37 0.91 -0.80 35.88
N SER A 38 0.68 -1.97 35.28
CA SER A 38 1.77 -2.81 34.83
C SER A 38 2.67 -1.90 34.00
N LYS A 39 3.86 -1.58 34.53
CA LYS A 39 4.94 -1.02 33.73
C LYS A 39 4.99 -1.91 32.50
N VAL A 40 4.65 -1.34 31.35
CA VAL A 40 4.97 -1.97 30.08
C VAL A 40 6.49 -2.04 30.10
N GLU A 41 7.02 -3.22 30.45
CA GLU A 41 8.42 -3.52 30.25
C GLU A 41 8.65 -3.44 28.74
N ASN A 42 9.04 -2.26 28.28
CA ASN A 42 9.64 -2.09 26.97
C ASN A 42 10.95 -2.89 27.00
N ASN A 43 10.86 -4.16 26.63
CA ASN A 43 12.00 -5.01 26.28
C ASN A 43 12.60 -4.61 24.93
N TYR A 44 12.74 -3.30 24.71
CA TYR A 44 13.49 -2.76 23.60
C TYR A 44 14.87 -2.40 24.14
N THR A 45 15.80 -3.34 24.04
CA THR A 45 17.22 -3.02 24.10
C THR A 45 17.55 -2.21 22.84
N PRO A 46 17.94 -0.93 22.94
CA PRO A 46 18.37 -0.18 21.77
C PRO A 46 19.76 -0.69 21.38
N GLU A 47 19.81 -1.74 20.57
CA GLU A 47 21.00 -2.02 19.78
C GLU A 47 21.14 -0.86 18.77
N SER A 48 22.10 0.02 19.06
CA SER A 48 22.43 1.27 18.36
C SER A 48 21.53 2.47 18.70
N THR A 49 21.88 3.21 19.74
CA THR A 49 21.51 4.62 19.86
C THR A 49 22.17 5.38 18.71
N LEU A 50 21.40 5.73 17.68
CA LEU A 50 21.85 6.59 16.59
C LEU A 50 22.28 7.93 17.18
N ASP A 51 23.58 8.26 17.11
CA ASP A 51 24.10 9.52 17.62
C ASP A 51 23.66 10.67 16.70
N LEU A 52 22.65 11.41 17.16
CA LEU A 52 22.07 12.56 16.46
C LEU A 52 23.07 13.65 16.15
N ARG A 53 24.06 13.83 17.02
CA ARG A 53 25.10 14.84 16.85
C ARG A 53 26.02 14.43 15.70
N ALA A 54 26.40 13.15 15.66
CA ALA A 54 27.20 12.59 14.58
C ALA A 54 26.44 12.56 13.24
N LEU A 55 25.12 12.34 13.26
CA LEU A 55 24.29 12.39 12.05
C LEU A 55 24.21 13.81 11.49
N HIS A 56 23.94 14.81 12.34
CA HIS A 56 23.87 16.22 11.94
C HIS A 56 25.20 16.69 11.33
N GLU A 57 26.33 16.32 11.96
CA GLU A 57 27.67 16.62 11.44
C GLU A 57 27.91 16.01 10.06
N LYS A 58 27.45 14.78 9.81
CA LYS A 58 27.56 14.12 8.50
C LYS A 58 26.69 14.77 7.42
N VAL A 59 25.48 15.20 7.76
CA VAL A 59 24.59 15.95 6.86
C VAL A 59 25.21 17.29 6.50
N ASP A 60 25.83 17.99 7.45
CA ASP A 60 26.56 19.24 7.21
C ASP A 60 27.77 19.03 6.28
N ILE A 61 28.50 17.94 6.44
CA ILE A 61 29.61 17.58 5.56
C ILE A 61 29.10 17.34 4.12
N LEU A 62 28.00 16.61 3.96
CA LEU A 62 27.36 16.37 2.66
C LEU A 62 26.94 17.70 1.99
N ASN A 63 26.28 18.58 2.75
CA ASN A 63 25.86 19.90 2.28
C ASN A 63 27.02 20.78 1.79
N ARG A 64 28.23 20.58 2.32
CA ARG A 64 29.43 21.33 1.92
C ARG A 64 30.24 20.67 0.81
N SER A 65 30.05 19.37 0.58
CA SER A 65 30.92 18.57 -0.30
C SER A 65 30.23 18.00 -1.54
N TRP A 66 28.93 18.25 -1.73
CA TRP A 66 28.17 17.71 -2.87
C TRP A 66 28.71 18.16 -4.23
N ASN A 67 29.26 19.38 -4.32
CA ASN A 67 29.79 19.93 -5.56
C ASN A 67 31.27 19.53 -5.76
N THR A 68 31.47 18.59 -6.67
CA THR A 68 32.79 18.24 -7.19
C THR A 68 33.16 19.17 -8.34
N ASN A 69 34.12 20.07 -8.09
CA ASN A 69 34.61 20.98 -9.11
C ASN A 69 35.88 20.41 -9.78
N PRO A 70 35.82 19.98 -11.06
CA PRO A 70 37.00 19.50 -11.78
C PRO A 70 38.02 20.61 -12.09
N GLU A 71 37.66 21.88 -11.93
CA GLU A 71 38.49 23.06 -12.20
C GLU A 71 39.22 23.57 -10.95
N PHE A 72 40.03 22.73 -10.31
CA PHE A 72 40.88 23.13 -9.19
C PHE A 72 42.13 23.92 -9.65
N ASN A 73 42.72 24.72 -8.75
CA ASN A 73 43.92 25.49 -9.04
C ASN A 73 45.14 24.59 -9.30
N ILE A 74 45.74 24.69 -10.50
CA ILE A 74 46.97 23.96 -10.85
C ILE A 74 48.18 24.75 -10.33
N THR A 75 48.90 24.18 -9.38
CA THR A 75 50.16 24.73 -8.86
C THR A 75 51.34 23.80 -9.19
N SER A 76 52.56 24.32 -9.04
CA SER A 76 53.80 23.54 -9.13
C SER A 76 54.82 24.10 -8.14
N HIS A 77 55.38 23.24 -7.30
CA HIS A 77 56.39 23.61 -6.30
C HIS A 77 57.82 23.73 -6.87
N ARG A 78 58.01 23.56 -8.19
CA ARG A 78 59.34 23.58 -8.83
C ARG A 78 59.74 25.01 -9.20
N LYS A 79 60.84 25.50 -8.62
CA LYS A 79 61.30 26.90 -8.70
C LYS A 79 61.53 27.42 -10.12
N TYR A 80 62.14 26.63 -11.01
CA TYR A 80 62.51 27.08 -12.36
C TYR A 80 61.61 26.52 -13.48
N LEU A 81 61.07 25.31 -13.30
CA LEU A 81 60.22 24.62 -14.30
C LEU A 81 58.72 24.79 -14.04
N GLY A 82 58.32 25.36 -12.91
CA GLY A 82 56.93 25.49 -12.48
C GLY A 82 56.00 26.16 -13.51
N PRO A 83 56.35 27.33 -14.07
CA PRO A 83 55.48 28.04 -15.01
C PRO A 83 55.19 27.26 -16.30
N ILE A 84 56.17 26.51 -16.80
CA ILE A 84 56.04 25.68 -18.01
C ILE A 84 55.14 24.47 -17.73
N ILE A 85 55.35 23.80 -16.58
CA ILE A 85 54.52 22.67 -16.15
C ILE A 85 53.07 23.09 -15.94
N VAL A 86 52.84 24.25 -15.31
CA VAL A 86 51.48 24.78 -15.10
C VAL A 86 50.80 25.10 -16.43
N LYS A 87 51.51 25.69 -17.40
CA LYS A 87 50.97 25.93 -18.76
C LYS A 87 50.61 24.62 -19.47
N GLY A 88 51.48 23.61 -19.41
CA GLY A 88 51.22 22.29 -19.99
C GLY A 88 50.01 21.60 -19.38
N LYS A 89 49.91 21.58 -18.03
CA LYS A 89 48.75 21.03 -17.32
C LYS A 89 47.44 21.77 -17.65
N LYS A 90 47.48 23.10 -17.81
CA LYS A 90 46.31 23.90 -18.25
C LYS A 90 45.87 23.56 -19.67
N LEU A 91 46.81 23.29 -20.59
CA LEU A 91 46.51 22.89 -21.96
C LEU A 91 45.87 21.50 -22.01
N ILE A 92 46.42 20.53 -21.29
CA ILE A 92 45.87 19.17 -21.17
C ILE A 92 44.45 19.23 -20.58
N ARG A 93 44.25 20.03 -19.52
CA ARG A 93 42.91 20.22 -18.95
C ARG A 93 41.93 20.77 -19.99
N LYS A 94 42.33 21.78 -20.77
CA LYS A 94 41.47 22.35 -21.82
C LYS A 94 41.05 21.31 -22.86
N LEU A 95 41.95 20.40 -23.23
CA LEU A 95 41.67 19.31 -24.17
C LEU A 95 40.80 18.20 -23.57
N LEU A 96 40.90 17.95 -22.27
CA LEU A 96 40.10 16.93 -21.57
C LEU A 96 38.78 17.46 -21.01
N ARG A 97 38.53 18.79 -21.05
CA ARG A 97 37.31 19.42 -20.51
C ARG A 97 36.03 18.82 -21.07
N TRP A 98 35.95 18.60 -22.38
CA TRP A 98 34.75 18.05 -23.02
C TRP A 98 34.47 16.61 -22.60
N TYR A 99 35.51 15.86 -22.21
CA TYR A 99 35.41 14.48 -21.77
C TYR A 99 35.12 14.39 -20.27
N ILE A 100 35.77 15.21 -19.43
CA ILE A 100 35.65 15.16 -17.96
C ILE A 100 34.39 15.87 -17.45
N ASN A 101 34.01 17.01 -18.07
CA ASN A 101 32.89 17.83 -17.57
C ASN A 101 31.53 17.11 -17.57
N PRO A 102 31.17 16.29 -18.58
CA PRO A 102 29.92 15.52 -18.54
C PRO A 102 29.83 14.58 -17.34
N TYR A 103 30.91 13.86 -17.02
CA TYR A 103 30.95 12.96 -15.86
C TYR A 103 30.92 13.73 -14.53
N ALA A 104 31.67 14.84 -14.42
CA ALA A 104 31.63 15.70 -13.24
C ALA A 104 30.24 16.33 -13.04
N SER A 105 29.57 16.72 -14.13
CA SER A 105 28.20 17.24 -14.10
C SER A 105 27.21 16.18 -13.63
N GLY A 106 27.28 14.96 -14.17
CA GLY A 106 26.43 13.84 -13.75
C GLY A 106 26.67 13.46 -12.28
N GLN A 107 27.92 13.47 -11.82
CA GLN A 107 28.24 13.25 -10.41
C GLN A 107 27.68 14.35 -9.52
N ASN A 108 27.77 15.62 -9.93
CA ASN A 108 27.22 16.74 -9.18
C ASN A 108 25.69 16.69 -9.11
N GLU A 109 25.03 16.27 -10.18
CA GLU A 109 23.58 16.08 -10.22
C GLU A 109 23.14 14.94 -9.28
N PHE A 110 23.83 13.79 -9.34
CA PHE A 110 23.60 12.69 -8.40
C PHE A 110 23.83 13.13 -6.95
N ASN A 111 24.96 13.78 -6.65
CA ASN A 111 25.28 14.28 -5.32
C ASN A 111 24.24 15.30 -4.84
N ALA A 112 23.80 16.21 -5.69
CA ALA A 112 22.79 17.21 -5.35
C ALA A 112 21.45 16.55 -4.99
N ASN A 113 21.02 15.55 -5.76
CA ASN A 113 19.79 14.82 -5.48
C ASN A 113 19.91 14.01 -4.18
N LEU A 114 21.03 13.31 -3.97
CA LEU A 114 21.32 12.61 -2.72
C LEU A 114 21.29 13.56 -1.51
N THR A 115 21.96 14.71 -1.61
CA THR A 115 21.98 15.72 -0.54
C THR A 115 20.58 16.27 -0.26
N ARG A 116 19.76 16.53 -1.28
CA ARG A 116 18.35 16.97 -1.09
C ARG A 116 17.53 15.92 -0.37
N THR A 117 17.57 14.67 -0.82
CA THR A 117 16.84 13.57 -0.19
C THR A 117 17.27 13.38 1.27
N VAL A 118 18.58 13.40 1.54
CA VAL A 118 19.09 13.29 2.91
C VAL A 118 18.64 14.47 3.79
N ASN A 119 18.60 15.70 3.27
CA ASN A 119 18.08 16.85 4.00
C ASN A 119 16.57 16.76 4.26
N GLU A 120 15.79 16.29 3.28
CA GLU A 120 14.35 16.07 3.45
C GLU A 120 14.06 15.02 4.53
N LEU A 121 14.76 13.88 4.48
CA LEU A 121 14.68 12.84 5.51
C LEU A 121 15.12 13.37 6.88
N PHE A 122 16.20 14.14 6.94
CA PHE A 122 16.66 14.76 8.19
C PHE A 122 15.62 15.75 8.75
N SER A 123 14.98 16.54 7.89
CA SER A 123 13.91 17.47 8.30
C SER A 123 12.66 16.75 8.80
N GLN A 124 12.25 15.66 8.15
CA GLN A 124 11.15 14.82 8.61
C GLN A 124 11.48 14.19 9.97
N TYR A 125 12.67 13.63 10.10
CA TYR A 125 13.16 13.07 11.36
C TYR A 125 13.13 14.09 12.51
N MET A 126 13.65 15.30 12.29
CA MET A 126 13.61 16.37 13.30
C MET A 126 12.18 16.78 13.68
N THR A 127 11.24 16.70 12.73
CA THR A 127 9.82 16.96 12.98
C THR A 127 9.21 15.89 13.89
N VAL A 128 9.54 14.62 13.65
CA VAL A 128 9.12 13.49 14.50
C VAL A 128 9.71 13.61 15.91
N CYS A 129 11.00 13.92 16.04
CA CYS A 129 11.61 14.14 17.36
C CYS A 129 10.91 15.26 18.14
N LYS A 130 10.61 16.38 17.47
CA LYS A 130 9.89 17.49 18.10
C LYS A 130 8.47 17.12 18.53
N GLN A 131 7.77 16.30 17.75
CA GLN A 131 6.46 15.77 18.13
C GLN A 131 6.57 14.81 19.33
N PHE A 132 7.61 13.99 19.38
CA PHE A 132 7.87 13.09 20.49
C PHE A 132 8.12 13.86 21.81
N GLU A 133 8.98 14.89 21.78
CA GLU A 133 9.22 15.77 22.93
C GLU A 133 7.92 16.47 23.40
N LEU A 134 7.10 16.94 22.46
CA LEU A 134 5.82 17.57 22.77
C LEU A 134 4.85 16.58 23.43
N ASN A 135 4.84 15.33 22.97
CA ASN A 135 4.01 14.27 23.53
C ASN A 135 4.51 13.83 24.91
N GLU A 136 5.82 13.77 25.14
CA GLU A 136 6.41 13.47 26.45
C GLU A 136 6.08 14.56 27.48
N ALA A 137 6.12 15.84 27.06
CA ALA A 137 5.71 16.96 27.91
C ALA A 137 4.21 16.90 28.25
N ASN A 138 3.36 16.56 27.26
CA ASN A 138 1.92 16.36 27.48
C ASN A 138 1.66 15.18 28.42
N TYR A 139 2.37 14.07 28.26
CA TYR A 139 2.26 12.90 29.14
C TYR A 139 2.61 13.27 30.58
N SER A 140 3.72 13.98 30.78
CA SER A 140 4.16 14.46 32.09
C SER A 140 3.13 15.40 32.74
N SER A 141 2.51 16.29 31.96
CA SER A 141 1.44 17.18 32.44
C SER A 141 0.20 16.40 32.89
N ILE A 142 -0.22 15.39 32.11
CA ILE A 142 -1.38 14.56 32.44
C ILE A 142 -1.10 13.70 33.67
N GLN A 143 0.12 13.19 33.82
CA GLN A 143 0.53 12.42 35.00
C GLN A 143 0.49 13.28 36.27
N ALA A 144 0.96 14.53 36.20
CA ALA A 144 0.88 15.48 37.31
C ALA A 144 -0.58 15.83 37.69
N GLU A 145 -1.46 15.97 36.69
CA GLU A 145 -2.89 16.21 36.94
C GLU A 145 -3.57 14.99 37.59
N LEU A 146 -3.21 13.78 37.16
CA LEU A 146 -3.68 12.53 37.75
C LEU A 146 -3.23 12.39 39.21
N GLU A 147 -1.97 12.70 39.51
CA GLU A 147 -1.44 12.71 40.88
C GLU A 147 -2.19 13.72 41.76
N ASN A 148 -2.46 14.93 41.24
CA ASN A 148 -3.23 15.95 41.96
C ASN A 148 -4.65 15.46 42.28
N LYS A 149 -5.35 14.90 41.30
CA LYS A 149 -6.71 14.36 41.48
C LYS A 149 -6.73 13.18 42.47
N ASN A 150 -5.73 12.31 42.44
CA ASN A 150 -5.59 11.22 43.41
C ASN A 150 -5.42 11.73 44.84
N GLU A 151 -4.65 12.80 45.03
CA GLU A 151 -4.50 13.42 46.35
C GLU A 151 -5.80 14.10 46.81
N GLN A 152 -6.55 14.75 45.91
CA GLN A 152 -7.89 15.28 46.23
C GLN A 152 -8.83 14.16 46.69
N ILE A 153 -8.86 13.02 45.98
CA ILE A 153 -9.66 11.85 46.38
C ILE A 153 -9.23 11.33 47.75
N ARG A 154 -7.93 11.31 48.04
CA ARG A 154 -7.40 10.89 49.34
C ARG A 154 -7.85 11.81 50.47
N LEU A 155 -7.78 13.14 50.26
CA LEU A 155 -8.26 14.13 51.22
C LEU A 155 -9.77 14.02 51.46
N LEU A 156 -10.55 13.83 50.39
CA LEU A 156 -12.00 13.61 50.50
C LEU A 156 -12.30 12.35 51.34
N LYS A 157 -11.59 11.25 51.09
CA LYS A 157 -11.72 10.00 51.88
C LYS A 157 -11.41 10.22 53.37
N ALA A 158 -10.39 11.02 53.68
CA ALA A 158 -10.04 11.35 55.06
C ALA A 158 -11.16 12.16 55.74
N GLN A 159 -11.73 13.16 55.04
CA GLN A 159 -12.86 13.94 55.53
C GLN A 159 -14.11 13.08 55.76
N VAL A 160 -14.40 12.15 54.84
CA VAL A 160 -15.51 11.18 54.99
C VAL A 160 -15.29 10.33 56.24
N TYR A 161 -14.07 9.85 56.47
CA TYR A 161 -13.74 9.03 57.62
C TYR A 161 -13.90 9.80 58.94
N GLU A 162 -13.38 11.03 58.99
CA GLU A 162 -13.47 11.89 60.17
C GLU A 162 -14.93 12.27 60.50
N LEU A 163 -15.75 12.58 59.50
CA LEU A 163 -17.19 12.78 59.65
C LEU A 163 -17.90 11.52 60.16
N SER A 164 -17.52 10.33 59.65
CA SER A 164 -18.11 9.06 60.09
C SER A 164 -17.78 8.73 61.55
N GLU A 165 -16.58 9.06 62.02
CA GLU A 165 -16.18 8.88 63.42
C GLU A 165 -16.86 9.90 64.34
N LYS A 166 -17.02 11.15 63.89
CA LYS A 166 -17.79 12.17 64.62
C LYS A 166 -19.26 11.73 64.80
N TYR A 167 -19.84 11.12 63.77
CA TYR A 167 -21.22 10.60 63.78
C TYR A 167 -21.41 9.37 64.69
N LYS A 168 -20.41 8.50 64.82
CA LYS A 168 -20.44 7.40 65.81
C LYS A 168 -20.48 7.92 67.25
N ASN A 169 -19.83 9.05 67.51
CA ASN A 169 -19.76 9.65 68.84
C ASN A 169 -21.01 10.47 69.21
N ASP A 170 -21.78 10.96 68.23
CA ASP A 170 -22.99 11.77 68.41
C ASP A 170 -24.31 10.93 68.46
N GLN A 171 -24.28 9.71 69.01
CA GLN A 171 -25.51 8.99 69.39
C GLN A 171 -26.20 9.63 70.63
N ARG A 172 -26.58 10.91 70.52
CA ARG A 172 -27.62 11.56 71.34
C ARG A 172 -28.52 12.40 70.43
N GLU A 173 -29.66 11.79 70.13
CA GLU A 173 -30.97 12.38 69.77
C GLU A 173 -30.99 13.83 69.26
N ASP A 174 -31.00 14.02 67.93
CA ASP A 174 -31.79 15.12 67.35
C ASP A 174 -32.13 14.88 65.86
N GLN A 175 -33.42 14.87 65.51
CA GLN A 175 -33.93 14.61 64.14
C GLN A 175 -33.46 15.66 63.12
N ALA A 176 -33.12 16.87 63.56
CA ALA A 176 -32.56 17.94 62.72
C ALA A 176 -31.12 17.64 62.24
N GLY A 177 -30.33 16.92 63.04
CA GLY A 177 -28.97 16.49 62.67
C GLY A 177 -28.97 15.42 61.58
N ILE A 178 -29.94 14.50 61.61
CA ILE A 178 -30.10 13.43 60.61
C ILE A 178 -30.45 14.02 59.24
N ALA A 179 -31.33 15.03 59.19
CA ALA A 179 -31.69 15.70 57.93
C ALA A 179 -30.49 16.45 57.32
N ASN A 180 -29.70 17.13 58.16
CA ASN A 180 -28.53 17.90 57.69
C ASN A 180 -27.37 16.99 57.27
N ALA A 181 -27.14 15.87 57.99
CA ALA A 181 -26.17 14.86 57.61
C ALA A 181 -26.55 14.18 56.28
N ASN A 182 -27.83 13.82 56.09
CA ASN A 182 -28.31 13.26 54.83
C ASN A 182 -28.18 14.24 53.65
N ALA A 183 -28.39 15.55 53.89
CA ALA A 183 -28.17 16.58 52.88
C ALA A 183 -26.68 16.69 52.50
N LEU A 184 -25.78 16.68 53.48
CA LEU A 184 -24.33 16.74 53.26
C LEU A 184 -23.80 15.46 52.58
N TYR A 185 -24.31 14.28 52.97
CA TYR A 185 -23.99 13.01 52.31
C TYR A 185 -24.42 13.01 50.84
N ARG A 186 -25.62 13.52 50.53
CA ARG A 186 -26.08 13.67 49.14
C ARG A 186 -25.21 14.64 48.35
N GLU A 187 -24.90 15.81 48.90
CA GLU A 187 -24.02 16.78 48.23
C GLU A 187 -22.63 16.19 47.94
N MET A 188 -22.11 15.37 48.86
CA MET A 188 -20.81 14.74 48.71
C MET A 188 -20.84 13.56 47.72
N ASP A 189 -21.94 12.80 47.66
CA ASP A 189 -22.15 11.72 46.69
C ASP A 189 -22.34 12.28 45.27
N ASP A 190 -23.04 13.41 45.14
CA ASP A 190 -23.19 14.15 43.88
C ASP A 190 -21.83 14.65 43.38
N LYS A 191 -20.99 15.22 44.26
CA LYS A 191 -19.61 15.62 43.91
C LYS A 191 -18.73 14.43 43.54
N LEU A 192 -18.85 13.31 44.25
CA LEU A 192 -18.10 12.09 43.94
C LEU A 192 -18.51 11.51 42.58
N THR A 193 -19.79 11.58 42.25
CA THR A 193 -20.34 11.12 40.97
C THR A 193 -19.87 12.01 39.83
N ALA A 194 -19.93 13.34 40.00
CA ALA A 194 -19.42 14.30 39.01
C ALA A 194 -17.93 14.09 38.71
N VAL A 195 -17.09 13.91 39.74
CA VAL A 195 -15.66 13.65 39.56
C VAL A 195 -15.41 12.32 38.84
N LYS A 196 -16.22 11.28 39.11
CA LYS A 196 -16.10 9.99 38.39
C LYS A 196 -16.47 10.14 36.91
N GLU A 197 -17.51 10.90 36.59
CA GLU A 197 -17.93 11.13 35.21
C GLU A 197 -16.84 11.88 34.43
N GLU A 198 -16.27 12.96 34.99
CA GLU A 198 -15.14 13.68 34.38
C GLU A 198 -13.93 12.76 34.14
N LEU A 199 -13.60 11.91 35.11
CA LEU A 199 -12.45 10.99 35.00
C LEU A 199 -12.69 9.91 33.93
N THR A 200 -13.95 9.53 33.71
CA THR A 200 -14.34 8.59 32.65
C THR A 200 -14.22 9.26 31.27
N GLU A 201 -14.62 10.52 31.16
CA GLU A 201 -14.51 11.32 29.93
C GLU A 201 -13.04 11.60 29.54
N ILE A 202 -12.20 11.96 30.51
CA ILE A 202 -10.75 12.14 30.31
C ILE A 202 -10.12 10.83 29.84
N LYS A 203 -10.48 9.69 30.47
CA LYS A 203 -9.98 8.37 30.07
C LYS A 203 -10.39 8.01 28.64
N GLY A 204 -11.65 8.26 28.26
CA GLY A 204 -12.13 8.05 26.89
C GLY A 204 -11.37 8.90 25.86
N THR A 205 -11.12 10.17 26.20
CA THR A 205 -10.34 11.08 25.35
C THR A 205 -8.88 10.60 25.19
N LEU A 206 -8.28 10.11 26.26
CA LEU A 206 -6.91 9.58 26.24
C LEU A 206 -6.81 8.33 25.37
N TYR A 207 -7.74 7.39 25.51
CA TYR A 207 -7.80 6.17 24.68
C TYR A 207 -7.96 6.49 23.20
N ASN A 208 -8.83 7.43 22.84
CA ASN A 208 -9.04 7.85 21.45
C ASN A 208 -7.80 8.53 20.86
N LYS A 209 -7.07 9.32 21.66
CA LYS A 209 -5.80 9.91 21.21
C LYS A 209 -4.70 8.87 21.06
N LEU A 210 -4.62 7.89 21.97
CA LEU A 210 -3.64 6.80 21.91
C LEU A 210 -3.85 5.94 20.66
N SER A 211 -5.09 5.54 20.37
CA SER A 211 -5.42 4.76 19.18
C SER A 211 -5.16 5.54 17.89
N HIS A 212 -5.40 6.85 17.88
CA HIS A 212 -5.10 7.70 16.74
C HIS A 212 -3.60 7.84 16.49
N ILE A 213 -2.78 7.97 17.55
CA ILE A 213 -1.31 8.01 17.45
C ILE A 213 -0.76 6.66 16.98
N GLU A 214 -1.29 5.55 17.48
CA GLU A 214 -0.91 4.20 17.02
C GLU A 214 -1.23 4.01 15.54
N GLN A 215 -2.42 4.41 15.09
CA GLN A 215 -2.78 4.37 13.66
C GLN A 215 -1.90 5.26 12.78
N LEU A 216 -1.57 6.48 13.25
CA LEU A 216 -0.69 7.40 12.52
C LEU A 216 0.74 6.86 12.41
N ASN A 217 1.30 6.31 13.48
CA ASN A 217 2.65 5.73 13.45
C ASN A 217 2.71 4.47 12.57
N GLN A 218 1.68 3.62 12.64
CA GLN A 218 1.62 2.40 11.85
C GLN A 218 1.46 2.71 10.35
N SER A 219 0.58 3.65 10.00
CA SER A 219 0.41 4.09 8.60
C SER A 219 1.64 4.80 8.02
N HIS A 220 2.38 5.57 8.83
CA HIS A 220 3.61 6.22 8.40
C HIS A 220 4.73 5.20 8.17
N LEU A 221 4.90 4.24 9.09
CA LEU A 221 5.89 3.18 8.97
C LEU A 221 5.59 2.25 7.78
N ASP A 222 4.32 1.94 7.54
CA ASP A 222 3.90 1.15 6.38
C ASP A 222 4.16 1.91 5.07
N ALA A 223 3.91 3.22 5.02
CA ALA A 223 4.20 4.04 3.84
C ALA A 223 5.71 4.15 3.54
N GLU A 224 6.55 4.33 4.56
CA GLU A 224 8.02 4.32 4.41
C GLU A 224 8.53 2.95 3.99
N LEU A 225 8.00 1.86 4.55
CA LEU A 225 8.36 0.50 4.18
C LEU A 225 7.97 0.19 2.73
N ILE A 226 6.79 0.62 2.28
CA ILE A 226 6.34 0.50 0.88
C ILE A 226 7.31 1.28 -0.02
N THR A 227 7.63 2.52 0.33
CA THR A 227 8.52 3.38 -0.45
C THR A 227 9.94 2.80 -0.52
N LEU A 228 10.48 2.30 0.60
CA LEU A 228 11.80 1.68 0.65
C LEU A 228 11.85 0.37 -0.13
N LYS A 229 10.83 -0.49 0.00
CA LYS A 229 10.69 -1.71 -0.79
C LYS A 229 10.64 -1.39 -2.28
N GLN A 230 9.86 -0.38 -2.69
CA GLN A 230 9.79 0.09 -4.07
C GLN A 230 11.16 0.56 -4.56
N THR A 231 11.83 1.44 -3.81
CA THR A 231 13.13 2.02 -4.21
C THR A 231 14.22 0.95 -4.34
N THR A 232 14.28 0.02 -3.39
CA THR A 232 15.26 -1.09 -3.40
C THR A 232 14.99 -2.06 -4.56
N ARG A 233 13.71 -2.36 -4.83
CA ARG A 233 13.30 -3.22 -5.96
C ARG A 233 13.77 -2.63 -7.30
N VAL A 234 13.70 -1.32 -7.44
CA VAL A 234 14.00 -0.62 -8.70
C VAL A 234 15.49 -0.50 -8.95
N ALA A 235 16.25 -0.25 -7.88
CA ALA A 235 17.69 -0.34 -7.92
C ALA A 235 18.13 -1.75 -8.37
N ASN A 236 17.52 -2.81 -7.83
CA ASN A 236 17.84 -4.19 -8.19
C ASN A 236 17.54 -4.52 -9.65
N GLU A 237 16.38 -4.11 -10.19
CA GLU A 237 16.03 -4.41 -11.58
C GLU A 237 16.84 -3.60 -12.59
N ARG A 238 17.14 -2.32 -12.31
CA ARG A 238 18.09 -1.54 -13.12
C ARG A 238 19.46 -2.18 -13.14
N LEU A 239 19.90 -2.74 -12.00
CA LEU A 239 21.17 -3.43 -11.89
C LEU A 239 21.17 -4.73 -12.72
N ARG A 240 20.09 -5.52 -12.68
CA ARG A 240 19.91 -6.69 -13.57
C ARG A 240 19.94 -6.32 -15.04
N ARG A 241 19.30 -5.21 -15.43
CA ARG A 241 19.32 -4.73 -16.83
C ARG A 241 20.72 -4.32 -17.27
N ILE A 242 21.47 -3.64 -16.41
CA ILE A 242 22.88 -3.30 -16.65
C ILE A 242 23.72 -4.58 -16.76
N GLU A 243 23.52 -5.57 -15.90
CA GLU A 243 24.17 -6.88 -15.98
C GLU A 243 23.86 -7.61 -17.28
N ARG A 244 22.59 -7.58 -17.74
CA ARG A 244 22.17 -8.15 -19.05
C ARG A 244 22.87 -7.45 -20.21
N LYS A 245 22.83 -6.11 -20.26
CA LYS A 245 23.54 -5.32 -21.29
C LYS A 245 25.04 -5.63 -21.28
N LEU A 246 25.66 -5.73 -20.11
CA LEU A 246 27.08 -6.10 -19.98
C LEU A 246 27.39 -7.53 -20.47
N ARG A 247 26.52 -8.51 -20.17
CA ARG A 247 26.67 -9.90 -20.65
C ARG A 247 26.55 -10.00 -22.17
N SER A 248 25.59 -9.32 -22.77
CA SER A 248 25.43 -9.28 -24.24
C SER A 248 26.63 -8.68 -24.95
N VAL A 249 27.27 -7.65 -24.35
CA VAL A 249 28.49 -7.03 -24.88
C VAL A 249 29.72 -7.95 -24.74
N GLN A 250 29.75 -8.83 -23.72
CA GLN A 250 30.84 -9.80 -23.55
C GLN A 250 30.73 -11.01 -24.50
N THR A 251 29.53 -11.39 -24.93
CA THR A 251 29.33 -12.48 -25.88
C THR A 251 29.67 -12.10 -27.32
N ASP A 252 29.60 -10.81 -27.67
CA ASP A 252 29.90 -10.32 -29.02
C ASP A 252 31.41 -10.16 -29.31
N ASP A 253 32.28 -10.19 -28.29
CA ASP A 253 33.73 -9.98 -28.45
C ASP A 253 34.53 -11.29 -28.70
N TYR A 254 33.87 -12.45 -28.67
CA TYR A 254 34.51 -13.77 -28.89
C TYR A 254 33.75 -14.64 -29.91
N GLY A 255 33.51 -14.13 -31.11
CA GLY A 255 33.04 -15.01 -32.19
C GLY A 255 32.59 -14.32 -33.47
N HIS A 256 33.54 -13.82 -34.29
CA HIS A 256 33.66 -14.13 -35.72
C HIS A 256 34.59 -13.12 -36.43
N ASN A 257 35.83 -13.56 -36.66
CA ASN A 257 36.61 -13.11 -37.81
C ASN A 257 36.14 -13.94 -39.02
N GLU A 258 35.23 -13.40 -39.83
CA GLU A 258 35.10 -13.87 -41.21
C GLU A 258 34.70 -12.71 -42.13
N LEU A 259 35.60 -12.42 -43.07
CA LEU A 259 35.39 -11.52 -44.19
C LEU A 259 34.33 -12.11 -45.11
N VAL A 260 33.15 -11.49 -45.18
CA VAL A 260 32.23 -11.71 -46.30
C VAL A 260 31.79 -10.37 -46.88
N THR A 261 32.17 -10.20 -48.14
CA THR A 261 31.85 -9.13 -49.08
C THR A 261 30.34 -8.99 -49.33
N ALA A 262 29.91 -7.74 -49.49
CA ALA A 262 28.56 -7.30 -49.81
C ALA A 262 27.90 -8.03 -50.99
N LYS A 263 26.61 -8.37 -50.84
CA LYS A 263 25.51 -7.79 -51.65
C LYS A 263 24.14 -8.36 -51.26
N ASP A 264 23.20 -7.42 -51.18
CA ASP A 264 21.77 -7.56 -51.46
C ASP A 264 20.86 -8.33 -50.47
N GLN A 265 19.95 -7.52 -49.89
CA GLN A 265 18.50 -7.71 -49.82
C GLN A 265 17.85 -8.03 -48.46
N TYR A 266 16.87 -7.16 -48.17
CA TYR A 266 15.80 -7.18 -47.16
C TYR A 266 16.21 -6.94 -45.69
N LYS A 267 15.89 -5.76 -45.17
CA LYS A 267 14.68 -5.59 -44.34
C LYS A 267 14.46 -4.13 -43.97
N GLU A 268 13.16 -3.81 -43.92
CA GLU A 268 12.57 -2.62 -43.38
C GLU A 268 13.24 -2.21 -42.07
N GLU A 269 13.63 -0.94 -42.01
CA GLU A 269 13.93 -0.26 -40.76
C GLU A 269 12.68 -0.36 -39.88
N SER A 270 12.69 -1.31 -38.95
CA SER A 270 11.93 -1.17 -37.72
C SER A 270 12.37 0.14 -37.09
N GLN A 271 11.54 1.17 -37.24
CA GLN A 271 11.64 2.43 -36.52
C GLN A 271 11.54 2.13 -35.02
N SER A 272 12.68 1.77 -34.41
CA SER A 272 12.86 1.92 -32.97
C SER A 272 12.89 3.41 -32.70
N THR A 273 11.71 3.97 -32.44
CA THR A 273 11.57 5.35 -32.03
C THR A 273 12.08 5.50 -30.60
N GLY A 274 13.40 5.59 -30.46
CA GLY A 274 14.09 6.67 -29.75
C GLY A 274 13.69 7.06 -28.32
N LEU A 275 13.03 6.18 -27.55
CA LEU A 275 12.91 6.30 -26.10
C LEU A 275 13.27 4.92 -25.51
N ASP A 276 14.39 4.84 -24.77
CA ASP A 276 14.75 3.65 -23.97
C ASP A 276 13.81 3.54 -22.76
N PHE A 277 12.49 3.44 -23.01
CA PHE A 277 11.47 3.31 -21.98
C PHE A 277 11.44 1.86 -21.51
N ASP A 278 11.73 1.67 -20.22
CA ASP A 278 11.81 0.36 -19.60
C ASP A 278 10.40 -0.14 -19.27
N TYR A 279 9.77 -0.77 -20.26
CA TYR A 279 8.37 -1.22 -20.15
C TYR A 279 8.21 -2.33 -19.10
N TYR A 280 9.21 -3.19 -18.95
CA TYR A 280 9.28 -4.16 -17.84
C TYR A 280 9.20 -3.46 -16.47
N LEU A 281 10.04 -2.44 -16.25
CA LEU A 281 10.03 -1.69 -14.99
C LEU A 281 8.70 -0.95 -14.81
N PHE A 282 8.12 -0.39 -15.87
CA PHE A 282 6.82 0.26 -15.83
C PHE A 282 5.71 -0.70 -15.36
N GLU A 283 5.60 -1.90 -15.94
CA GLU A 283 4.64 -2.91 -15.46
C GLU A 283 4.92 -3.34 -14.02
N GLU A 284 6.20 -3.49 -13.65
CA GLU A 284 6.63 -3.82 -12.29
C GLU A 284 6.11 -2.84 -11.23
N TYR A 285 6.00 -1.57 -11.59
CA TYR A 285 5.49 -0.52 -10.71
C TYR A 285 3.97 -0.41 -10.69
N PHE A 286 3.34 -0.40 -11.87
CA PHE A 286 1.96 0.04 -11.99
C PHE A 286 0.95 -1.09 -12.12
N ARG A 287 1.38 -2.26 -12.63
CA ARG A 287 0.51 -3.43 -12.75
C ARG A 287 0.36 -4.14 -11.40
N GLY A 288 1.45 -4.22 -10.65
CA GLY A 288 1.50 -4.88 -9.33
C GLY A 288 2.65 -5.88 -9.22
N SER A 289 2.81 -6.49 -8.04
CA SER A 289 3.82 -7.53 -7.85
C SER A 289 3.45 -8.81 -8.60
N ARG A 290 4.47 -9.60 -8.97
CA ARG A 290 4.27 -10.90 -9.61
C ARG A 290 3.32 -11.80 -8.81
N GLU A 291 3.49 -11.87 -7.48
CA GLU A 291 2.66 -12.67 -6.60
C GLU A 291 1.20 -12.21 -6.60
N GLU A 292 0.99 -10.89 -6.59
CA GLU A 292 -0.33 -10.28 -6.66
C GLU A 292 -1.03 -10.59 -7.99
N ILE A 293 -0.31 -10.48 -9.11
CA ILE A 293 -0.84 -10.79 -10.45
C ILE A 293 -1.16 -12.29 -10.58
N ILE A 294 -0.28 -13.17 -10.10
CA ILE A 294 -0.54 -14.62 -10.08
C ILE A 294 -1.81 -14.93 -9.28
N GLU A 295 -1.97 -14.31 -8.10
CA GLU A 295 -3.16 -14.52 -7.27
C GLU A 295 -4.44 -14.10 -8.01
N ARG A 296 -4.44 -12.94 -8.66
CA ARG A 296 -5.56 -12.46 -9.47
C ARG A 296 -5.86 -13.39 -10.64
N GLN A 297 -4.84 -13.94 -11.29
CA GLN A 297 -5.00 -14.82 -12.45
C GLN A 297 -5.47 -16.24 -12.11
N LYS A 298 -5.48 -16.64 -10.83
CA LYS A 298 -6.02 -17.95 -10.41
C LYS A 298 -7.48 -18.17 -10.82
N GLN A 299 -8.24 -17.09 -10.97
CA GLN A 299 -9.63 -17.16 -11.44
C GLN A 299 -9.75 -17.80 -12.83
N TYR A 300 -8.68 -17.84 -13.62
CA TYR A 300 -8.66 -18.45 -14.96
C TYR A 300 -8.38 -19.95 -14.97
N LEU A 301 -7.89 -20.54 -13.88
CA LEU A 301 -7.56 -21.97 -13.80
C LEU A 301 -8.73 -22.90 -14.21
N PRO A 302 -9.99 -22.66 -13.79
CA PRO A 302 -11.10 -23.54 -14.14
C PRO A 302 -11.28 -23.73 -15.66
N TYR A 303 -11.04 -22.69 -16.46
CA TYR A 303 -11.21 -22.71 -17.91
C TYR A 303 -10.16 -23.54 -18.65
N PHE A 304 -8.97 -23.70 -18.04
CA PHE A 304 -7.84 -24.42 -18.65
C PHE A 304 -7.56 -25.77 -17.97
N SER A 305 -8.39 -26.19 -17.01
CA SER A 305 -8.20 -27.42 -16.23
C SER A 305 -8.09 -28.71 -17.04
N GLN A 306 -8.65 -28.75 -18.24
CA GLN A 306 -8.60 -29.90 -19.17
C GLN A 306 -7.63 -29.67 -20.35
N ALA A 307 -6.96 -28.52 -20.42
CA ALA A 307 -6.07 -28.19 -21.52
C ALA A 307 -4.67 -28.74 -21.26
N SER A 308 -4.06 -29.34 -22.29
CA SER A 308 -2.66 -29.75 -22.29
C SER A 308 -1.77 -28.81 -23.10
N ASN A 309 -2.34 -28.00 -23.99
CA ASN A 309 -1.61 -27.04 -24.82
C ASN A 309 -2.30 -25.67 -24.84
N VAL A 310 -1.84 -24.77 -23.98
CA VAL A 310 -2.37 -23.40 -23.85
C VAL A 310 -1.41 -22.39 -24.49
N LEU A 311 -1.95 -21.37 -25.14
CA LEU A 311 -1.19 -20.21 -25.60
C LEU A 311 -1.39 -19.03 -24.66
N ASP A 312 -0.29 -18.42 -24.26
CA ASP A 312 -0.24 -17.15 -23.54
C ASP A 312 0.25 -16.08 -24.53
N LEU A 313 -0.68 -15.35 -25.15
CA LEU A 313 -0.38 -14.37 -26.19
C LEU A 313 -0.22 -13.00 -25.53
N GLY A 314 0.91 -12.33 -25.73
CA GLY A 314 1.27 -11.11 -25.03
C GLY A 314 1.58 -11.40 -23.56
N CYS A 315 2.46 -12.39 -23.32
CA CYS A 315 2.67 -12.94 -21.98
C CYS A 315 3.37 -11.98 -20.99
N GLY A 316 4.02 -10.91 -21.48
CA GLY A 316 4.74 -9.94 -20.66
C GLY A 316 5.76 -10.60 -19.73
N ARG A 317 5.60 -10.39 -18.42
CA ARG A 317 6.47 -10.96 -17.38
C ARG A 317 6.21 -12.46 -17.10
N GLY A 318 5.25 -13.08 -17.77
CA GLY A 318 5.01 -14.52 -17.76
C GLY A 318 4.31 -15.07 -16.50
N GLU A 319 3.54 -14.25 -15.78
CA GLU A 319 2.81 -14.68 -14.58
C GLU A 319 1.77 -15.77 -14.88
N PHE A 320 1.04 -15.65 -15.98
CA PHE A 320 0.06 -16.66 -16.38
C PHE A 320 0.74 -17.96 -16.80
N THR A 321 1.82 -17.84 -17.58
CA THR A 321 2.70 -18.97 -17.93
C THR A 321 3.20 -19.68 -16.67
N GLU A 322 3.65 -18.95 -15.66
CA GLU A 322 4.07 -19.54 -14.39
C GLU A 322 2.93 -20.25 -13.67
N LEU A 323 1.78 -19.59 -13.54
CA LEU A 323 0.61 -20.14 -12.86
C LEU A 323 0.20 -21.49 -13.47
N MET A 324 0.18 -21.57 -14.80
CA MET A 324 -0.13 -22.82 -15.51
C MET A 324 0.96 -23.86 -15.37
N TRP A 325 2.23 -23.46 -15.40
CA TRP A 325 3.36 -24.36 -15.16
C TRP A 325 3.28 -25.01 -13.76
N GLN A 326 2.89 -24.26 -12.73
CA GLN A 326 2.65 -24.78 -11.38
C GLN A 326 1.50 -25.82 -11.33
N GLN A 327 0.57 -25.78 -12.28
CA GLN A 327 -0.51 -26.77 -12.44
C GLN A 327 -0.15 -27.92 -13.39
N ASN A 328 1.11 -28.01 -13.85
CA ASN A 328 1.58 -28.96 -14.86
C ASN A 328 0.85 -28.85 -16.21
N ILE A 329 0.36 -27.65 -16.54
CA ILE A 329 -0.23 -27.35 -17.85
C ILE A 329 0.89 -26.80 -18.74
N ASN A 330 1.06 -27.38 -19.93
CA ASN A 330 2.05 -26.88 -20.88
C ASN A 330 1.53 -25.62 -21.58
N VAL A 331 2.34 -24.56 -21.51
CA VAL A 331 2.05 -23.25 -22.10
C VAL A 331 3.13 -22.90 -23.12
N VAL A 332 2.71 -22.33 -24.25
CA VAL A 332 3.60 -21.63 -25.18
C VAL A 332 3.31 -20.15 -25.11
N SER A 333 4.30 -19.39 -24.66
CA SER A 333 4.19 -17.95 -24.42
C SER A 333 4.72 -17.18 -25.62
N ILE A 334 4.06 -16.10 -26.01
CA ILE A 334 4.44 -15.27 -27.17
C ILE A 334 4.47 -13.81 -26.74
N ASP A 335 5.56 -13.11 -27.05
CA ASP A 335 5.67 -11.67 -26.87
C ASP A 335 6.50 -11.04 -28.00
N ILE A 336 6.32 -9.75 -28.24
CA ILE A 336 7.10 -8.99 -29.23
C ILE A 336 8.30 -8.29 -28.59
N ASP A 337 8.23 -8.02 -27.28
CA ASP A 337 9.24 -7.27 -26.54
C ASP A 337 10.46 -8.16 -26.17
N ASP A 338 11.67 -7.69 -26.51
CA ASP A 338 12.91 -8.41 -26.27
C ASP A 338 13.23 -8.60 -24.77
N ASP A 339 12.97 -7.57 -23.96
CA ASP A 339 13.25 -7.59 -22.53
C ASP A 339 12.32 -8.59 -21.81
N MET A 340 11.05 -8.67 -22.22
CA MET A 340 10.08 -9.66 -21.74
C MET A 340 10.44 -11.09 -22.16
N VAL A 341 10.83 -11.26 -23.43
CA VAL A 341 11.23 -12.57 -23.97
C VAL A 341 12.44 -13.12 -23.23
N GLU A 342 13.47 -12.30 -23.03
CA GLU A 342 14.67 -12.72 -22.34
C GLU A 342 14.38 -13.03 -20.86
N TYR A 343 13.59 -12.19 -20.19
CA TYR A 343 13.17 -12.41 -18.80
C TYR A 343 12.48 -13.77 -18.60
N CYS A 344 11.50 -14.10 -19.45
CA CYS A 344 10.80 -15.38 -19.38
C CYS A 344 11.71 -16.57 -19.77
N ARG A 345 12.63 -16.38 -20.71
CA ARG A 345 13.61 -17.41 -21.11
C ARG A 345 14.59 -17.74 -19.97
N GLU A 346 15.09 -16.75 -19.25
CA GLU A 346 15.95 -16.94 -18.07
C GLU A 346 15.25 -17.77 -16.97
N ARG A 347 13.92 -17.72 -16.93
CA ARG A 347 13.08 -18.49 -16.01
C ARG A 347 12.74 -19.90 -16.50
N GLY A 348 13.21 -20.28 -17.69
CA GLY A 348 12.98 -21.60 -18.28
C GLY A 348 11.61 -21.75 -18.94
N PHE A 349 10.90 -20.64 -19.20
CA PHE A 349 9.60 -20.70 -19.87
C PHE A 349 9.74 -20.95 -21.37
N ASN A 350 8.77 -21.68 -21.93
CA ASN A 350 8.68 -21.93 -23.36
C ASN A 350 8.12 -20.70 -24.09
N ILE A 351 8.99 -19.71 -24.30
CA ILE A 351 8.63 -18.43 -24.91
C ILE A 351 9.24 -18.26 -26.31
N LYS A 352 8.47 -17.64 -27.21
CA LYS A 352 8.92 -17.26 -28.56
C LYS A 352 8.69 -15.77 -28.81
N LYS A 353 9.70 -15.12 -29.39
CA LYS A 353 9.55 -13.75 -29.90
C LYS A 353 8.81 -13.78 -31.23
N ALA A 354 7.59 -13.25 -31.29
CA ALA A 354 6.83 -13.16 -32.52
C ALA A 354 5.69 -12.14 -32.43
N ASP A 355 5.24 -11.63 -33.58
CA ASP A 355 3.95 -10.96 -33.70
C ASP A 355 2.81 -11.96 -33.44
N LEU A 356 1.81 -11.56 -32.63
CA LEU A 356 0.76 -12.46 -32.15
C LEU A 356 -0.12 -13.00 -33.29
N ILE A 357 -0.51 -12.13 -34.23
CA ILE A 357 -1.35 -12.50 -35.38
C ILE A 357 -0.58 -13.44 -36.31
N SER A 358 0.65 -13.07 -36.65
CA SER A 358 1.53 -13.87 -37.51
C SER A 358 1.81 -15.24 -36.90
N TYR A 359 2.04 -15.31 -35.58
CA TYR A 359 2.21 -16.57 -34.88
C TYR A 359 0.96 -17.45 -34.97
N LEU A 360 -0.23 -16.91 -34.66
CA LEU A 360 -1.48 -17.68 -34.78
C LEU A 360 -1.72 -18.18 -36.20
N GLN A 361 -1.44 -17.36 -37.22
CA GLN A 361 -1.59 -17.76 -38.62
C GLN A 361 -0.70 -18.96 -39.00
N SER A 362 0.48 -19.09 -38.39
CA SER A 362 1.41 -20.19 -38.65
C SER A 362 0.96 -21.54 -38.07
N LEU A 363 0.04 -21.53 -37.11
CA LEU A 363 -0.44 -22.75 -36.45
C LEU A 363 -1.42 -23.52 -37.34
N GLU A 364 -1.50 -24.83 -37.12
CA GLU A 364 -2.56 -25.64 -37.72
C GLU A 364 -3.93 -25.33 -37.10
N ASP A 365 -5.01 -25.52 -37.85
CA ASP A 365 -6.37 -25.35 -37.33
C ASP A 365 -6.71 -26.45 -36.32
N ASN A 366 -7.47 -26.12 -35.28
CA ASN A 366 -7.81 -27.05 -34.19
C ASN A 366 -6.59 -27.71 -33.51
N SER A 367 -5.50 -26.95 -33.30
CA SER A 367 -4.26 -27.43 -32.68
C SER A 367 -4.06 -26.96 -31.23
N VAL A 368 -4.82 -25.96 -30.79
CA VAL A 368 -4.67 -25.29 -29.49
C VAL A 368 -5.83 -25.63 -28.55
N GLU A 369 -5.56 -25.82 -27.26
CA GLU A 369 -6.56 -26.22 -26.26
C GLU A 369 -6.97 -25.10 -25.29
N GLY A 370 -6.31 -23.95 -25.38
CA GLY A 370 -6.71 -22.72 -24.69
C GLY A 370 -5.90 -21.53 -25.19
N ILE A 371 -6.51 -20.35 -25.23
CA ILE A 371 -5.83 -19.09 -25.55
C ILE A 371 -6.15 -18.06 -24.48
N PHE A 372 -5.12 -17.45 -23.91
CA PHE A 372 -5.21 -16.37 -22.96
C PHE A 372 -4.54 -15.11 -23.52
N LEU A 373 -5.20 -13.97 -23.33
CA LEU A 373 -4.75 -12.62 -23.70
C LEU A 373 -4.90 -11.73 -22.46
N GLY A 374 -3.85 -11.65 -21.65
CA GLY A 374 -3.88 -10.90 -20.39
C GLY A 374 -3.44 -9.46 -20.56
N GLN A 375 -4.38 -8.51 -20.59
CA GLN A 375 -4.09 -7.08 -20.81
C GLN A 375 -3.39 -6.81 -22.15
N VAL A 376 -3.95 -7.36 -23.23
CA VAL A 376 -3.37 -7.27 -24.59
C VAL A 376 -4.26 -6.50 -25.56
N ILE A 377 -5.57 -6.71 -25.49
CA ILE A 377 -6.51 -6.19 -26.50
C ILE A 377 -6.61 -4.66 -26.49
N GLU A 378 -6.27 -4.01 -25.38
CA GLU A 378 -6.16 -2.55 -25.21
C GLU A 378 -4.99 -1.92 -25.96
N HIS A 379 -3.96 -2.69 -26.31
CA HIS A 379 -2.83 -2.25 -27.12
C HIS A 379 -3.05 -2.48 -28.61
N MET A 380 -4.12 -3.20 -28.99
CA MET A 380 -4.39 -3.58 -30.37
C MET A 380 -5.24 -2.52 -31.10
N LYS A 381 -5.13 -2.48 -32.44
CA LYS A 381 -6.08 -1.73 -33.26
C LYS A 381 -7.42 -2.48 -33.34
N PRO A 382 -8.55 -1.78 -33.51
CA PRO A 382 -9.87 -2.43 -33.59
C PRO A 382 -9.96 -3.57 -34.61
N GLU A 383 -9.37 -3.39 -35.80
CA GLU A 383 -9.31 -4.40 -36.85
C GLU A 383 -8.51 -5.64 -36.45
N ASP A 384 -7.44 -5.45 -35.66
CA ASP A 384 -6.56 -6.51 -35.19
C ASP A 384 -7.24 -7.34 -34.08
N ILE A 385 -8.09 -6.72 -33.24
CA ILE A 385 -8.88 -7.43 -32.22
C ILE A 385 -9.85 -8.40 -32.91
N ILE A 386 -10.59 -7.95 -33.93
CA ILE A 386 -11.52 -8.81 -34.67
C ILE A 386 -10.77 -9.96 -35.35
N ASN A 387 -9.64 -9.65 -35.99
CA ASN A 387 -8.80 -10.66 -36.64
C ASN A 387 -8.20 -11.67 -35.63
N MET A 388 -7.78 -11.20 -34.45
CA MET A 388 -7.28 -12.04 -33.35
C MET A 388 -8.33 -13.05 -32.91
N VAL A 389 -9.56 -12.62 -32.65
CA VAL A 389 -10.66 -13.49 -32.21
C VAL A 389 -11.02 -14.52 -33.28
N LYS A 390 -11.09 -14.08 -34.55
CA LYS A 390 -11.32 -14.97 -35.69
C LYS A 390 -10.24 -16.05 -35.83
N LEU A 391 -8.97 -15.66 -35.72
CA LEU A 391 -7.85 -16.60 -35.77
C LEU A 391 -7.88 -17.54 -34.56
N ALA A 392 -8.10 -17.03 -33.35
CA ALA A 392 -8.23 -17.83 -32.15
C ALA A 392 -9.33 -18.89 -32.30
N TYR A 393 -10.52 -18.52 -32.79
CA TYR A 393 -11.59 -19.48 -33.08
C TYR A 393 -11.13 -20.57 -34.05
N LYS A 394 -10.43 -20.20 -35.13
CA LYS A 394 -9.93 -21.16 -36.11
C LYS A 394 -8.89 -22.13 -35.53
N LYS A 395 -8.00 -21.65 -34.66
CA LYS A 395 -6.88 -22.45 -34.09
C LYS A 395 -7.27 -23.29 -32.86
N LEU A 396 -8.29 -22.88 -32.11
CA LEU A 396 -8.79 -23.63 -30.97
C LEU A 396 -9.44 -24.96 -31.37
N LYS A 397 -9.27 -26.00 -30.56
CA LYS A 397 -10.06 -27.23 -30.63
C LYS A 397 -11.50 -26.98 -30.14
N PRO A 398 -12.47 -27.83 -30.54
CA PRO A 398 -13.84 -27.75 -30.00
C PRO A 398 -13.87 -27.85 -28.47
N ASN A 399 -14.76 -27.11 -27.83
CA ASN A 399 -14.95 -27.00 -26.37
C ASN A 399 -13.79 -26.36 -25.59
N CYS A 400 -12.84 -25.72 -26.29
CA CYS A 400 -11.74 -24.99 -25.66
C CYS A 400 -12.03 -23.48 -25.58
N TRP A 401 -11.33 -22.80 -24.67
CA TRP A 401 -11.64 -21.43 -24.27
C TRP A 401 -10.68 -20.39 -24.88
N LEU A 402 -11.24 -19.25 -25.25
CA LEU A 402 -10.54 -17.99 -25.48
C LEU A 402 -10.91 -17.02 -24.35
N ILE A 403 -9.91 -16.50 -23.65
CA ILE A 403 -10.08 -15.50 -22.59
C ILE A 403 -9.25 -14.27 -22.91
N ALA A 404 -9.86 -13.08 -22.80
CA ALA A 404 -9.16 -11.82 -22.86
C ALA A 404 -9.52 -10.94 -21.65
N GLU A 405 -8.48 -10.52 -20.92
CA GLU A 405 -8.54 -9.58 -19.79
C GLU A 405 -8.15 -8.19 -20.27
N THR A 406 -8.85 -7.14 -19.78
CA THR A 406 -8.54 -5.75 -20.13
C THR A 406 -9.18 -4.77 -19.12
N PRO A 407 -8.68 -3.51 -18.98
CA PRO A 407 -9.31 -2.49 -18.15
C PRO A 407 -10.78 -2.24 -18.50
N ASN A 408 -11.59 -2.00 -17.47
CA ASN A 408 -13.04 -1.81 -17.58
C ASN A 408 -13.44 -0.34 -17.78
N PRO A 409 -13.80 0.10 -19.00
CA PRO A 409 -14.20 1.48 -19.24
C PRO A 409 -15.56 1.86 -18.64
N ARG A 410 -16.29 0.93 -18.04
CA ARG A 410 -17.53 1.23 -17.31
C ARG A 410 -17.27 1.84 -15.93
N SER A 411 -16.05 1.71 -15.39
CA SER A 411 -15.62 2.35 -14.15
C SER A 411 -14.82 3.60 -14.48
N LEU A 412 -15.37 4.79 -14.23
CA LEU A 412 -14.73 6.04 -14.67
C LEU A 412 -13.36 6.29 -14.02
N SER A 413 -13.09 5.71 -12.84
CA SER A 413 -11.79 5.87 -12.17
C SER A 413 -10.63 5.33 -13.00
N ILE A 414 -10.86 4.33 -13.87
CA ILE A 414 -9.78 3.74 -14.67
C ILE A 414 -9.10 4.78 -15.57
N PHE A 415 -9.86 5.75 -16.08
CA PHE A 415 -9.31 6.81 -16.94
C PHE A 415 -8.38 7.75 -16.18
N ALA A 416 -8.66 7.98 -14.90
CA ALA A 416 -7.84 8.84 -14.05
C ALA A 416 -6.64 8.11 -13.42
N GLN A 417 -6.70 6.77 -13.33
CA GLN A 417 -5.77 6.00 -12.50
C GLN A 417 -4.88 5.02 -13.28
N SER A 418 -5.40 4.34 -14.30
CA SER A 418 -4.69 3.22 -14.94
C SER A 418 -4.65 3.28 -16.47
N PHE A 419 -5.76 3.61 -17.14
CA PHE A 419 -5.83 3.49 -18.61
C PHE A 419 -4.92 4.48 -19.34
N TYR A 420 -4.92 5.76 -18.98
CA TYR A 420 -4.04 6.74 -19.64
C TYR A 420 -2.64 6.82 -19.01
N LEU A 421 -2.38 5.99 -18.00
CA LEU A 421 -1.06 5.87 -17.40
C LEU A 421 -0.08 5.16 -18.34
N ASP A 422 -0.58 4.13 -19.03
CA ASP A 422 0.15 3.45 -20.09
C ASP A 422 -0.03 4.19 -21.43
N LEU A 423 1.08 4.68 -21.97
CA LEU A 423 1.09 5.44 -23.22
C LEU A 423 0.90 4.57 -24.46
N THR A 424 0.98 3.25 -24.33
CA THR A 424 0.86 2.30 -25.43
C THR A 424 -0.58 1.84 -25.66
N HIS A 425 -1.50 2.12 -24.74
CA HIS A 425 -2.93 1.84 -24.93
C HIS A 425 -3.50 2.61 -26.12
N ASN A 426 -4.35 1.93 -26.90
CA ASN A 426 -5.01 2.52 -28.05
C ASN A 426 -6.39 3.08 -27.67
N LYS A 427 -7.36 2.20 -27.41
CA LYS A 427 -8.72 2.58 -27.04
C LYS A 427 -9.27 1.63 -25.99
N PRO A 428 -10.08 2.12 -25.05
CA PRO A 428 -10.79 1.26 -24.13
C PRO A 428 -11.79 0.40 -24.88
N ILE A 429 -11.86 -0.89 -24.52
CA ILE A 429 -12.79 -1.84 -25.12
C ILE A 429 -13.99 -1.98 -24.21
N HIS A 430 -15.17 -1.66 -24.72
CA HIS A 430 -16.39 -1.82 -23.93
C HIS A 430 -16.72 -3.34 -23.80
N PRO A 431 -17.09 -3.85 -22.61
CA PRO A 431 -17.33 -5.28 -22.42
C PRO A 431 -18.36 -5.89 -23.38
N PHE A 432 -19.45 -5.18 -23.67
CA PHE A 432 -20.44 -5.63 -24.65
C PHE A 432 -19.93 -5.64 -26.10
N THR A 433 -18.96 -4.80 -26.45
CA THR A 433 -18.30 -4.87 -27.76
C THR A 433 -17.42 -6.11 -27.83
N ALA A 434 -16.64 -6.40 -26.77
CA ALA A 434 -15.83 -7.61 -26.70
C ALA A 434 -16.71 -8.88 -26.78
N GLN A 435 -17.79 -8.93 -25.99
CA GLN A 435 -18.77 -10.01 -26.03
C GLN A 435 -19.35 -10.20 -27.44
N PHE A 436 -19.80 -9.12 -28.07
CA PHE A 436 -20.35 -9.18 -29.43
C PHE A 436 -19.35 -9.74 -30.45
N ILE A 437 -18.06 -9.34 -30.37
CA ILE A 437 -17.02 -9.86 -31.27
C ILE A 437 -16.87 -11.38 -31.08
N TRP A 438 -16.80 -11.87 -29.83
CA TRP A 438 -16.72 -13.31 -29.53
C TRP A 438 -17.91 -14.07 -30.11
N GLU A 439 -19.13 -13.61 -29.82
CA GLU A 439 -20.36 -14.24 -30.31
C GLU A 439 -20.44 -14.23 -31.84
N SER A 440 -20.02 -13.13 -32.47
CA SER A 440 -20.06 -12.97 -33.94
C SER A 440 -19.11 -13.93 -34.69
N GLU A 441 -17.99 -14.32 -34.07
CA GLU A 441 -17.03 -15.27 -34.64
C GLU A 441 -17.38 -16.74 -34.32
N GLY A 442 -18.44 -16.97 -33.54
CA GLY A 442 -19.01 -18.31 -33.29
C GLY A 442 -18.72 -18.90 -31.91
N PHE A 443 -18.11 -18.16 -30.98
CA PHE A 443 -17.97 -18.61 -29.60
C PHE A 443 -19.33 -18.72 -28.91
N ARG A 444 -19.45 -19.71 -28.03
CA ARG A 444 -20.61 -20.05 -27.21
C ARG A 444 -20.26 -19.91 -25.73
N GLU A 445 -21.26 -19.93 -24.86
CA GLU A 445 -21.07 -19.74 -23.42
C GLU A 445 -20.25 -18.47 -23.12
N VAL A 446 -20.50 -17.39 -23.89
CA VAL A 446 -19.73 -16.15 -23.76
C VAL A 446 -20.15 -15.41 -22.49
N GLU A 447 -19.18 -15.11 -21.64
CA GLU A 447 -19.40 -14.44 -20.37
C GLU A 447 -18.44 -13.26 -20.18
N VAL A 448 -18.90 -12.29 -19.40
CA VAL A 448 -18.15 -11.09 -19.03
C VAL A 448 -18.13 -11.01 -17.51
N ASN A 449 -16.95 -11.09 -16.93
CA ASN A 449 -16.74 -11.07 -15.50
C ASN A 449 -15.90 -9.86 -15.10
N TYR A 450 -16.34 -9.15 -14.07
CA TYR A 450 -15.70 -7.91 -13.59
C TYR A 450 -14.96 -8.19 -12.28
N PHE A 451 -13.74 -7.67 -12.14
CA PHE A 451 -12.90 -7.89 -10.96
C PHE A 451 -11.96 -6.70 -10.69
N SER A 452 -11.05 -6.85 -9.73
CA SER A 452 -10.19 -5.76 -9.23
C SER A 452 -11.01 -4.57 -8.70
N PRO A 453 -11.76 -4.73 -7.59
CA PRO A 453 -12.53 -3.63 -7.02
C PRO A 453 -11.63 -2.44 -6.69
N ASN A 454 -12.13 -1.22 -6.89
CA ASN A 454 -11.43 -0.02 -6.40
C ASN A 454 -11.27 -0.06 -4.88
N ASN A 455 -10.32 0.73 -4.37
CA ASN A 455 -10.10 0.86 -2.93
C ASN A 455 -11.40 1.28 -2.22
N PRO A 456 -11.88 0.56 -1.20
CA PRO A 456 -13.12 0.90 -0.51
C PRO A 456 -13.15 2.32 0.08
N ILE A 457 -11.98 2.88 0.40
CA ILE A 457 -11.84 4.23 0.96
C ILE A 457 -12.29 5.32 -0.03
N VAL A 458 -12.21 5.07 -1.35
CA VAL A 458 -12.65 6.04 -2.35
C VAL A 458 -14.16 6.01 -2.60
N GLN A 459 -14.85 4.97 -2.15
CA GLN A 459 -16.29 4.85 -2.31
C GLN A 459 -17.02 5.74 -1.31
N LEU A 460 -18.10 6.36 -1.76
CA LEU A 460 -18.94 7.17 -0.88
C LEU A 460 -19.70 6.25 0.09
N PRO A 461 -19.60 6.45 1.42
CA PRO A 461 -20.27 5.60 2.38
C PRO A 461 -21.78 5.83 2.34
N SER A 462 -22.55 4.77 2.58
CA SER A 462 -24.00 4.85 2.74
C SER A 462 -24.38 5.78 3.90
N LEU A 463 -25.42 6.57 3.69
CA LEU A 463 -25.97 7.43 4.74
C LEU A 463 -26.78 6.59 5.74
N SER A 464 -26.63 6.92 7.02
CA SER A 464 -27.46 6.41 8.12
C SER A 464 -27.94 7.59 8.96
N ILE A 465 -29.19 7.98 8.75
CA ILE A 465 -29.82 9.10 9.45
C ILE A 465 -31.07 8.55 10.16
N PRO A 466 -31.02 8.34 11.49
CA PRO A 466 -32.12 7.71 12.25
C PRO A 466 -33.46 8.44 12.14
N THR A 467 -33.44 9.74 11.84
CA THR A 467 -34.62 10.62 11.75
C THR A 467 -35.19 10.73 10.34
N MET A 468 -34.54 10.15 9.33
CA MET A 468 -34.99 10.20 7.94
C MET A 468 -35.98 9.07 7.64
N ASP A 469 -36.93 9.33 6.74
CA ASP A 469 -37.84 8.31 6.22
C ASP A 469 -37.04 7.10 5.64
N PRO A 470 -37.29 5.86 6.10
CA PRO A 470 -36.52 4.69 5.68
C PRO A 470 -36.57 4.44 4.17
N GLU A 471 -37.72 4.67 3.52
CA GLU A 471 -37.88 4.43 2.08
C GLU A 471 -37.06 5.45 1.26
N ALA A 472 -37.11 6.73 1.65
CA ALA A 472 -36.27 7.76 1.07
C ALA A 472 -34.76 7.49 1.28
N LEU A 473 -34.38 7.00 2.46
CA LEU A 473 -32.98 6.64 2.76
C LEU A 473 -32.50 5.46 1.91
N THR A 474 -33.32 4.41 1.76
CA THR A 474 -33.01 3.29 0.87
C THR A 474 -32.85 3.76 -0.57
N ARG A 475 -33.79 4.56 -1.09
CA ARG A 475 -33.70 5.08 -2.48
C ARG A 475 -32.43 5.91 -2.69
N PHE A 476 -32.05 6.74 -1.74
CA PHE A 476 -30.81 7.52 -1.81
C PHE A 476 -29.58 6.61 -1.84
N ASN A 477 -29.48 5.67 -0.90
CA ASN A 477 -28.34 4.76 -0.82
C ASN A 477 -28.24 3.84 -2.05
N THR A 478 -29.35 3.42 -2.65
CA THR A 478 -29.35 2.71 -3.94
C THR A 478 -28.80 3.59 -5.07
N GLY A 479 -29.22 4.86 -5.15
CA GLY A 479 -28.66 5.81 -6.12
C GLY A 479 -27.16 6.06 -5.90
N LEU A 480 -26.73 6.16 -4.65
CA LEU A 480 -25.32 6.31 -4.28
C LEU A 480 -24.51 5.07 -4.66
N GLN A 481 -25.03 3.87 -4.43
CA GLN A 481 -24.39 2.63 -4.85
C GLN A 481 -24.22 2.58 -6.36
N HIS A 482 -25.23 2.97 -7.13
CA HIS A 482 -25.10 3.05 -8.59
C HIS A 482 -24.00 4.04 -9.03
N TRP A 483 -23.90 5.19 -8.36
CA TRP A 483 -22.80 6.13 -8.59
C TRP A 483 -21.43 5.56 -8.22
N ASN A 484 -21.33 4.85 -7.09
CA ASN A 484 -20.09 4.15 -6.72
C ASN A 484 -19.72 3.09 -7.75
N GLU A 485 -20.67 2.33 -8.32
CA GLU A 485 -20.40 1.35 -9.37
C GLU A 485 -19.91 2.01 -10.68
N VAL A 486 -20.47 3.16 -11.06
CA VAL A 486 -20.07 3.90 -12.26
C VAL A 486 -18.71 4.59 -12.08
N VAL A 487 -18.43 5.16 -10.91
CA VAL A 487 -17.21 5.95 -10.68
C VAL A 487 -16.07 5.09 -10.16
N PHE A 488 -16.36 4.22 -9.19
CA PHE A 488 -15.40 3.42 -8.42
C PHE A 488 -15.75 1.92 -8.48
N GLY A 489 -16.26 1.45 -9.63
CA GLY A 489 -16.58 0.05 -9.85
C GLY A 489 -15.34 -0.85 -9.97
N ASN A 490 -15.53 -2.06 -10.44
CA ASN A 490 -14.41 -2.96 -10.78
C ASN A 490 -13.53 -2.34 -11.87
N GLN A 491 -12.21 -2.39 -11.69
CA GLN A 491 -11.22 -1.76 -12.57
C GLN A 491 -10.94 -2.58 -13.83
N ASP A 492 -11.12 -3.89 -13.75
CA ASP A 492 -10.82 -4.82 -14.84
C ASP A 492 -12.06 -5.66 -15.16
N TYR A 493 -12.08 -6.19 -16.37
CA TYR A 493 -12.98 -7.28 -16.75
C TYR A 493 -12.26 -8.27 -17.64
N PHE A 494 -12.79 -9.48 -17.73
CA PHE A 494 -12.43 -10.40 -18.78
C PHE A 494 -13.66 -10.88 -19.53
N VAL A 495 -13.47 -11.17 -20.81
CA VAL A 495 -14.42 -11.91 -21.65
C VAL A 495 -13.88 -13.32 -21.86
N ALA A 496 -14.72 -14.33 -21.63
CA ALA A 496 -14.41 -15.72 -21.91
C ALA A 496 -15.44 -16.29 -22.87
N GLY A 497 -15.01 -17.11 -23.83
CA GLY A 497 -15.93 -17.84 -24.69
C GLY A 497 -15.35 -19.16 -25.18
N LYS A 498 -16.24 -20.10 -25.44
CA LYS A 498 -15.93 -21.49 -25.74
C LYS A 498 -16.28 -21.84 -27.19
N LYS A 499 -15.39 -22.53 -27.89
CA LYS A 499 -15.63 -22.94 -29.29
C LYS A 499 -16.66 -24.07 -29.42
#